data_AF-A0A967LZR6-F1
#
_entry.id   AF-A0A967LZR6-F1
#
_cell.length_a   1.000
_cell.length_b   1.000
_cell.length_c   1.000
_cell.angle_alpha   90.00
_cell.angle_beta   90.00
_cell.angle_gamma   90.00
#
_symmetry.space_group_name_H-M   'P 1'
#
loop_
_entity.id
_entity.type
_entity.pdbx_description
1 polymer ?
#
loop_
_entity_poly.entity_id
_entity_poly.type
_entity_poly.pdbx_seq_one_letter_code
_entity_poly.pdbx_strand_id
1 'polypeptide(L)'
;MNRRKQTEDLNPLNISRSQFDRAVVHLSDLSRGLVEFLTAAKRIVTVNFPIEMDDGSVRMFEGFRVQHSQVLGPGKGGIRYHPLV
;
A
#
# COMPACT_ATOMS: atom_id res chain seq x y z
N MET A 1 -36.70 6.92 13.26
CA MET A 1 -36.04 6.81 11.94
C MET A 1 -34.54 6.58 12.18
N ASN A 2 -34.12 5.33 12.43
CA ASN A 2 -32.74 5.00 12.78
C ASN A 2 -31.88 4.87 11.51
N ARG A 3 -31.11 5.91 11.18
CA ARG A 3 -29.99 5.78 10.24
C ARG A 3 -28.94 4.89 10.91
N ARG A 4 -28.85 3.62 10.52
CA ARG A 4 -27.64 2.82 10.78
C ARG A 4 -26.47 3.60 10.16
N LYS A 5 -25.57 4.14 10.98
CA LYS A 5 -24.28 4.62 10.49
C LYS A 5 -23.61 3.40 9.86
N GLN A 6 -23.39 3.42 8.55
CA GLN A 6 -22.51 2.45 7.92
C GLN A 6 -21.13 2.61 8.55
N THR A 7 -20.53 1.51 9.02
CA THR A 7 -19.16 1.53 9.53
C THR A 7 -18.23 1.85 8.36
N GLU A 8 -17.45 2.93 8.48
CA GLU A 8 -16.47 3.29 7.45
C GLU A 8 -15.34 2.24 7.40
N ASP A 9 -14.99 1.81 6.18
CA ASP A 9 -13.84 0.94 5.95
C ASP A 9 -12.56 1.79 5.94
N LEU A 10 -11.77 1.68 7.00
CA LEU A 10 -10.53 2.42 7.18
C LEU A 10 -9.30 1.72 6.59
N ASN A 11 -9.48 0.64 5.81
CA ASN A 11 -8.37 -0.04 5.16
C ASN A 11 -7.71 0.88 4.10
N PRO A 12 -6.41 1.23 4.23
CA PRO A 12 -5.75 2.16 3.32
C PRO A 12 -5.74 1.69 1.86
N LEU A 13 -5.66 0.38 1.61
CA LEU A 13 -5.70 -0.18 0.26
C LEU A 13 -7.08 0.02 -0.38
N ASN A 14 -8.15 -0.24 0.38
CA ASN A 14 -9.52 -0.09 -0.12
C ASN A 14 -9.84 1.39 -0.37
N ILE A 15 -9.42 2.27 0.54
CA ILE A 15 -9.54 3.71 0.35
C ILE A 15 -8.79 4.12 -0.93
N SER A 16 -7.53 3.72 -1.11
CA SER A 16 -6.73 4.05 -2.29
C SER A 16 -7.37 3.55 -3.59
N ARG A 17 -7.95 2.35 -3.61
CA ARG A 17 -8.69 1.81 -4.76
C ARG A 17 -9.92 2.64 -5.07
N SER A 18 -10.72 2.96 -4.05
CA SER A 18 -11.89 3.83 -4.22
C SER A 18 -11.50 5.21 -4.77
N GLN A 19 -10.36 5.77 -4.35
CA GLN A 19 -9.83 7.01 -4.94
C GLN A 19 -9.49 6.86 -6.41
N PHE A 20 -8.79 5.79 -6.77
CA PHE A 20 -8.41 5.50 -8.14
C PHE A 20 -9.64 5.33 -9.04
N ASP A 21 -10.63 4.55 -8.61
CA ASP A 21 -11.88 4.34 -9.36
C ASP A 21 -12.62 5.66 -9.62
N ARG A 22 -12.66 6.55 -8.63
CA ARG A 22 -13.23 7.90 -8.79
C ARG A 22 -12.47 8.78 -9.77
N ALA A 23 -11.17 8.56 -9.96
CA ALA A 23 -10.37 9.31 -10.92
C ALA A 23 -10.51 8.76 -12.34
N VAL A 24 -10.59 7.44 -12.50
CA VAL A 24 -10.65 6.76 -13.81
C VAL A 24 -11.86 7.18 -14.63
N VAL A 25 -13.01 7.44 -14.00
CA VAL A 25 -14.23 7.88 -14.72
C VAL A 25 -14.08 9.21 -15.47
N HIS A 26 -13.05 10.00 -15.16
CA HIS A 26 -12.76 11.27 -15.82
C HIS A 26 -11.75 11.15 -16.96
N LEU A 27 -11.27 9.93 -17.27
CA LEU A 27 -10.31 9.67 -18.34
C LEU A 27 -11.00 8.86 -19.44
N SER A 28 -11.10 9.42 -20.64
CA SER A 28 -11.88 8.85 -21.76
C SER A 28 -11.26 7.59 -22.37
N ASP A 29 -9.93 7.43 -22.30
CA ASP A 29 -9.20 6.48 -23.14
C ASP A 29 -8.29 5.51 -22.36
N LEU A 30 -8.70 5.10 -21.16
CA LEU A 30 -8.01 4.01 -20.45
C LEU A 30 -8.50 2.64 -20.90
N SER A 31 -7.59 1.84 -21.46
CA SER A 31 -7.86 0.42 -21.68
C SER A 31 -7.99 -0.30 -20.34
N ARG A 32 -8.82 -1.35 -20.29
CA ARG A 32 -8.98 -2.20 -19.10
C ARG A 32 -7.63 -2.74 -18.58
N GLY A 33 -6.75 -3.15 -19.49
CA GLY A 33 -5.42 -3.64 -19.10
C GLY A 33 -4.55 -2.57 -18.45
N LEU A 34 -4.69 -1.29 -18.86
CA LEU A 34 -3.99 -0.18 -18.22
C LEU A 34 -4.55 0.12 -16.82
N VAL A 35 -5.87 0.05 -16.63
CA VAL A 35 -6.52 0.17 -15.32
C VAL A 35 -6.00 -0.92 -14.36
N GLU A 36 -5.98 -2.17 -14.80
CA GLU A 36 -5.47 -3.30 -14.02
C GLU A 36 -3.97 -3.12 -13.70
N PHE A 37 -3.16 -2.71 -14.67
CA PHE A 37 -1.74 -2.43 -14.48
C PHE A 37 -1.49 -1.32 -13.44
N LEU A 38 -2.23 -0.21 -13.51
CA LEU A 38 -2.08 0.92 -12.60
C LEU A 38 -2.60 0.60 -11.19
N THR A 39 -3.48 -0.38 -11.03
CA THR A 39 -4.03 -0.77 -9.72
C THR A 39 -3.07 -1.68 -8.95
N ALA A 40 -2.29 -2.51 -9.65
CA ALA A 40 -1.37 -3.45 -9.04
C ALA A 40 -0.03 -2.79 -8.65
N ALA A 41 0.52 -3.18 -7.50
CA ALA A 41 1.89 -2.80 -7.18
C ALA A 41 2.88 -3.60 -8.03
N LYS A 42 3.80 -2.91 -8.71
CA LYS A 42 4.85 -3.54 -9.53
C LYS A 42 5.71 -4.53 -8.74
N ARG A 43 6.07 -4.21 -7.49
CA ARG A 43 6.89 -5.06 -6.64
C ARG A 43 6.57 -4.87 -5.16
N ILE A 44 6.45 -5.98 -4.44
CA ILE A 44 6.35 -6.02 -2.98
C ILE A 44 7.48 -6.92 -2.48
N VAL A 45 8.30 -6.40 -1.59
CA VAL A 45 9.36 -7.18 -0.93
C VAL A 45 9.05 -7.24 0.55
N THR A 46 8.92 -8.45 1.07
CA THR A 46 8.82 -8.73 2.49
C THR A 46 10.13 -9.34 2.96
N VAL A 47 10.67 -8.84 4.06
CA VAL A 47 11.92 -9.33 4.65
C VAL A 47 11.71 -9.61 6.13
N ASN A 48 12.32 -10.68 6.61
CA ASN A 48 12.50 -10.92 8.03
C ASN A 48 13.99 -10.77 8.34
N PHE A 49 14.34 -9.93 9.30
CA PHE A 49 15.74 -9.63 9.61
C PHE A 49 15.99 -9.62 11.12
N PRO A 50 17.12 -10.19 11.60
CA PRO A 50 17.49 -10.17 13.01
C PRO A 50 18.09 -8.81 13.39
N ILE A 51 17.85 -8.39 14.63
CA ILE A 51 18.53 -7.28 15.30
C ILE A 51 19.03 -7.79 16.65
N GLU A 52 20.31 -7.56 16.94
CA GLU A 52 20.86 -7.72 18.28
C GLU A 52 20.46 -6.53 19.14
N MET A 53 19.83 -6.82 20.27
CA MET A 53 19.33 -5.84 21.22
C MET A 53 20.43 -5.46 22.22
N ASP A 54 20.24 -4.36 22.95
CA ASP A 54 21.23 -3.88 23.93
C ASP A 54 21.53 -4.88 25.07
N ASP A 55 20.61 -5.82 25.35
CA ASP A 55 20.79 -6.90 26.35
C ASP A 55 21.48 -8.15 25.80
N GLY A 56 21.92 -8.13 24.53
CA GLY A 56 22.54 -9.25 23.83
C GLY A 56 21.55 -10.28 23.29
N SER A 57 20.23 -10.11 23.46
CA SER A 57 19.22 -10.95 22.83
C SER A 57 19.08 -10.63 21.33
N VAL A 58 18.65 -11.60 20.53
CA VAL A 58 18.33 -11.39 19.11
C VAL A 58 16.83 -11.38 18.90
N ARG A 59 16.31 -10.35 18.23
CA ARG A 59 14.89 -10.23 17.86
C ARG A 59 14.74 -10.19 16.35
N MET A 60 13.77 -10.93 15.83
CA MET A 60 13.37 -10.87 14.42
C MET A 60 12.36 -9.75 14.20
N PHE A 61 12.56 -8.97 13.15
CA PHE A 61 11.63 -7.93 12.69
C PHE A 61 11.20 -8.21 11.26
N GLU A 62 9.95 -7.90 10.97
CA GLU A 62 9.40 -7.94 9.61
C GLU A 62 9.47 -6.54 9.00
N GLY A 63 9.87 -6.47 7.73
CA GLY A 63 9.96 -5.24 6.96
C GLY A 63 9.30 -5.38 5.59
N PHE A 64 8.73 -4.29 5.11
CA PHE A 64 8.05 -4.23 3.82
C PHE A 64 8.58 -3.10 2.95
N ARG A 65 8.83 -3.39 1.68
CA ARG A 65 9.07 -2.37 0.65
C ARG A 65 8.13 -2.58 -0.53
N VAL A 66 7.15 -1.70 -0.64
CA VAL A 66 6.21 -1.66 -1.76
C VAL A 66 6.67 -0.61 -2.76
N GLN A 67 6.88 -1.03 -4.01
CA GLN A 67 7.12 -0.15 -5.14
C GLN A 67 5.94 -0.27 -6.10
N HIS A 68 5.01 0.68 -6.01
CA HIS A 68 3.77 0.61 -6.75
C HIS A 68 3.98 0.81 -8.26
N SER A 69 4.70 1.86 -8.65
CA SER A 69 5.04 2.14 -10.06
C SER A 69 6.46 2.69 -10.19
N GLN A 70 7.03 2.49 -11.38
CA GLN A 70 8.32 3.07 -11.80
C GLN A 70 8.28 3.63 -13.23
N VAL A 71 7.07 3.86 -13.77
CA VAL A 71 6.90 4.30 -15.17
C VAL A 71 7.56 5.65 -15.43
N LEU A 72 7.52 6.57 -14.45
CA LEU A 72 8.10 7.90 -14.54
C LEU A 72 9.50 8.00 -13.92
N GLY A 73 10.11 6.89 -13.51
CA GLY A 73 11.42 6.86 -12.87
C GLY A 73 11.48 6.06 -11.57
N PRO A 74 12.50 6.27 -10.71
CA PRO A 74 12.68 5.49 -9.50
C PRO A 74 11.53 5.68 -8.51
N GLY A 75 11.17 4.61 -7.79
CA GLY A 75 10.09 4.65 -6.81
C GLY A 75 10.45 5.55 -5.63
N LYS A 76 9.54 6.46 -5.25
CA LYS A 76 9.71 7.37 -4.11
C LYS A 76 8.70 7.05 -3.02
N GLY A 77 9.17 6.95 -1.78
CA GLY A 77 8.33 6.72 -0.60
C GLY A 77 9.19 6.65 0.67
N GLY A 78 8.61 7.06 1.80
CA GLY A 78 9.25 7.00 3.10
C GLY A 78 9.33 5.60 3.68
N ILE A 79 9.76 5.51 4.93
CA ILE A 79 9.76 4.30 5.76
C ILE A 79 9.00 4.63 7.04
N ARG A 80 8.18 3.69 7.53
CA ARG A 80 7.43 3.83 8.77
C ARG A 80 7.83 2.72 9.73
N TYR A 81 8.12 3.09 10.97
CA TYR A 81 8.27 2.15 12.07
C TYR A 81 7.05 2.29 12.98
N HIS A 82 6.26 1.23 13.08
CA HIS A 82 5.07 1.18 13.93
C HIS A 82 4.72 -0.29 14.23
N PRO A 83 4.28 -0.65 15.44
CA PRO A 83 3.96 -2.04 15.78
C PRO A 83 2.76 -2.63 15.04
N LEU A 84 1.93 -1.77 14.44
CA LEU A 84 0.75 -2.14 13.63
C LEU A 84 0.91 -1.79 12.14
N VAL A 85 2.16 -1.65 11.64
CA VAL A 85 2.36 -1.57 10.16
C VAL A 85 1.88 -2.87 9.53
#